data_AF-A0A2A6LKL5-F1
#
_entry.id   AF-A0A2A6LKL5-F1
#
_cell.length_a   1.000
_cell.length_b   1.000
_cell.length_c   1.000
_cell.angle_alpha   90.00
_cell.angle_beta   90.00
_cell.angle_gamma   90.00
#
_symmetry.space_group_name_H-M   'P 1'
#
loop_
_entity.id
_entity.type
_entity.pdbx_description
1 polymer ?
#
loop_
_entity_poly.entity_id
_entity_poly.type
_entity_poly.pdbx_seq_one_letter_code
_entity_poly.pdbx_strand_id
1 'polypeptide(L)'
;MKMFAYRGKHENFGDELNHWLWERLLPGFFDDDEGQLFLGIGSILYDNFDPNMQKIVFGSGYGGYTNPPKVDGNWTFYFVRGKKTAEVLGIDPSYAMGDSGILTRSCWDAKSIEKRYPVSFMPHYESAMYGSWDKVCDLAGIHYIDPRWSVEKVLTEISASHKVVSEAMHGCIISDALRVPWRAIRPIAPGNRAKWYDWASALDLEIDFDPIGPSNLVEAGASLVRKNTSLLKNITFRHRRIRQLTGNYVFGSTVKTLQRVAEKPGQLSSDEAIVRAHEKMLVELDRLKHDFSKKTASAL
;
A
#
# COMPACT_ATOMS: atom_id res chain seq x y z
N MET A 1 13.68 -19.81 -2.89
CA MET A 1 13.00 -18.51 -2.92
C MET A 1 12.16 -18.24 -1.68
N LYS A 2 12.65 -17.28 -0.89
CA LYS A 2 11.97 -16.65 0.25
C LYS A 2 11.24 -15.39 -0.18
N MET A 3 10.01 -15.19 0.30
CA MET A 3 9.27 -13.94 0.08
C MET A 3 9.64 -12.90 1.14
N PHE A 4 10.00 -11.70 0.69
CA PHE A 4 10.17 -10.56 1.58
C PHE A 4 8.86 -9.79 1.72
N ALA A 5 8.42 -9.60 2.95
CA ALA A 5 7.39 -8.63 3.30
C ALA A 5 7.88 -7.83 4.50
N TYR A 6 7.69 -6.51 4.49
CA TYR A 6 8.00 -5.71 5.66
C TYR A 6 7.07 -6.12 6.80
N ARG A 7 7.65 -6.56 7.92
CA ARG A 7 6.88 -6.86 9.14
C ARG A 7 7.18 -5.81 10.19
N GLY A 8 6.22 -4.90 10.37
CA GLY A 8 6.20 -3.98 11.50
C GLY A 8 5.84 -4.72 12.81
N LYS A 9 5.79 -3.97 13.93
CA LYS A 9 5.25 -4.50 15.20
C LYS A 9 3.75 -4.82 15.14
N HIS A 10 3.08 -4.31 14.12
CA HIS A 10 1.65 -4.45 13.90
C HIS A 10 1.40 -4.76 12.44
N GLU A 11 0.39 -5.58 12.20
CA GLU A 11 -0.11 -5.90 10.87
C GLU A 11 -0.54 -4.61 10.16
N ASN A 12 -0.26 -4.54 8.87
CA ASN A 12 -0.81 -3.52 8.00
C ASN A 12 -1.20 -4.16 6.68
N PHE A 13 -2.38 -3.80 6.20
CA PHE A 13 -3.00 -4.38 5.02
C PHE A 13 -2.08 -4.39 3.80
N GLY A 14 -1.28 -3.34 3.61
CA GLY A 14 -0.35 -3.23 2.50
C GLY A 14 0.71 -4.33 2.46
N ASP A 15 1.30 -4.65 3.61
CA ASP A 15 2.33 -5.69 3.69
C ASP A 15 1.72 -7.09 3.77
N GLU A 16 0.59 -7.26 4.47
CA GLU A 16 -0.14 -8.54 4.54
C GLU A 16 -0.69 -8.99 3.17
N LEU A 17 -0.91 -8.05 2.25
CA LEU A 17 -1.26 -8.35 0.86
C LEU A 17 -0.21 -9.24 0.17
N ASN A 18 1.08 -9.16 0.53
CA ASN A 18 2.09 -10.06 -0.04
C ASN A 18 1.74 -11.52 0.26
N HIS A 19 1.48 -11.84 1.53
CA HIS A 19 1.15 -13.20 1.96
C HIS A 19 -0.16 -13.68 1.32
N TRP A 20 -1.18 -12.82 1.28
CA TRP A 20 -2.48 -13.20 0.73
C TRP A 20 -2.49 -13.36 -0.80
N LEU A 21 -1.84 -12.44 -1.53
CA LEU A 21 -1.90 -12.36 -2.99
C LEU A 21 -1.02 -13.42 -3.64
N TRP A 22 0.23 -13.53 -3.20
CA TRP A 22 1.20 -14.40 -3.87
C TRP A 22 0.90 -15.88 -3.64
N GLU A 23 0.35 -16.27 -2.48
CA GLU A 23 -0.14 -17.63 -2.26
C GLU A 23 -1.26 -18.04 -3.24
N ARG A 24 -2.08 -17.07 -3.70
CA ARG A 24 -3.16 -17.32 -4.66
C ARG A 24 -2.67 -17.36 -6.11
N LEU A 25 -1.71 -16.50 -6.46
CA LEU A 25 -1.17 -16.42 -7.82
C LEU A 25 -0.09 -17.46 -8.12
N LEU A 26 0.66 -17.84 -7.08
CA LEU A 26 1.83 -18.72 -7.11
C LEU A 26 1.76 -19.76 -5.98
N PRO A 27 0.70 -20.60 -5.94
CA PRO A 27 0.54 -21.59 -4.87
C PRO A 27 1.70 -22.59 -4.87
N GLY A 28 2.35 -22.76 -3.72
CA GLY A 28 3.49 -23.67 -3.55
C GLY A 28 4.79 -23.22 -4.23
N PHE A 29 4.90 -21.96 -4.67
CA PHE A 29 6.08 -21.46 -5.38
C PHE A 29 7.25 -21.07 -4.48
N PHE A 30 6.97 -20.66 -3.24
CA PHE A 30 8.01 -20.26 -2.27
C PHE A 30 8.38 -21.46 -1.40
N ASP A 31 9.67 -21.82 -1.43
CA ASP A 31 10.28 -22.95 -0.73
C ASP A 31 11.22 -22.50 0.41
N ASP A 32 11.16 -21.21 0.77
CA ASP A 32 11.98 -20.55 1.80
C ASP A 32 13.50 -20.60 1.56
N ASP A 33 13.98 -20.91 0.34
CA ASP A 33 15.42 -20.85 0.05
C ASP A 33 15.94 -19.40 0.19
N GLU A 34 16.90 -19.22 1.12
CA GLU A 34 17.48 -17.94 1.52
C GLU A 34 18.44 -17.35 0.48
N GLY A 35 18.85 -18.12 -0.53
CA GLY A 35 19.65 -17.63 -1.65
C GLY A 35 18.85 -16.79 -2.66
N GLN A 36 17.52 -16.78 -2.57
CA GLN A 36 16.64 -16.06 -3.49
C GLN A 36 15.55 -15.29 -2.73
N LEU A 37 15.38 -14.01 -3.06
CA LEU A 37 14.45 -13.11 -2.39
C LEU A 37 13.44 -12.54 -3.37
N PHE A 38 12.17 -12.81 -3.11
CA PHE A 38 11.07 -12.24 -3.89
C PHE A 38 10.59 -10.92 -3.28
N LEU A 39 10.54 -9.87 -4.11
CA LEU A 39 10.20 -8.49 -3.76
C LEU A 39 8.92 -8.06 -4.51
N GLY A 40 7.77 -8.42 -3.94
CA GLY A 40 6.45 -8.26 -4.54
C GLY A 40 5.84 -6.87 -4.34
N ILE A 41 5.11 -6.66 -3.24
CA ILE A 41 4.41 -5.42 -2.92
C ILE A 41 5.20 -4.60 -1.89
N GLY A 42 5.29 -3.29 -2.11
CA GLY A 42 5.77 -2.34 -1.12
C GLY A 42 6.97 -1.49 -1.56
N SER A 43 7.39 -0.59 -0.67
CA SER A 43 8.59 0.24 -0.82
C SER A 43 9.82 -0.46 -0.25
N ILE A 44 10.14 -1.63 -0.81
CA ILE A 44 11.07 -2.62 -0.22
C ILE A 44 12.35 -2.82 -1.05
N LEU A 45 12.63 -1.94 -2.00
CA LEU A 45 13.90 -1.96 -2.72
C LEU A 45 14.97 -1.25 -1.88
N TYR A 46 15.81 -2.04 -1.20
CA TYR A 46 16.86 -1.56 -0.29
C TYR A 46 18.28 -1.85 -0.82
N ASP A 47 19.25 -1.04 -0.39
CA ASP A 47 20.67 -1.19 -0.74
C ASP A 47 21.45 -2.16 0.16
N ASN A 48 20.79 -2.75 1.17
CA ASN A 48 21.43 -3.51 2.23
C ASN A 48 21.09 -5.01 2.22
N PHE A 49 20.49 -5.52 1.14
CA PHE A 49 20.33 -6.96 0.94
C PHE A 49 21.69 -7.65 0.75
N ASP A 50 21.81 -8.92 1.15
CA ASP A 50 23.03 -9.72 0.94
C ASP A 50 23.41 -9.68 -0.56
N PRO A 51 24.61 -9.20 -0.94
CA PRO A 51 25.00 -9.08 -2.34
C PRO A 51 24.98 -10.41 -3.11
N ASN A 52 25.15 -11.56 -2.45
CA ASN A 52 25.18 -12.88 -3.12
C ASN A 52 23.79 -13.48 -3.37
N MET A 53 22.76 -12.94 -2.72
CA MET A 53 21.38 -13.37 -2.87
C MET A 53 20.80 -12.90 -4.21
N GLN A 54 20.04 -13.73 -4.89
CA GLN A 54 19.25 -13.32 -6.06
C GLN A 54 18.02 -12.53 -5.60
N LYS A 55 17.76 -11.35 -6.17
CA LYS A 55 16.58 -10.54 -5.89
C LYS A 55 15.66 -10.58 -7.10
N ILE A 56 14.44 -11.03 -6.90
CA ILE A 56 13.40 -11.13 -7.92
C ILE A 56 12.38 -10.03 -7.64
N VAL A 57 12.34 -9.01 -8.48
CA VAL A 57 11.47 -7.83 -8.32
C VAL A 57 10.23 -7.98 -9.18
N PHE A 58 9.06 -7.88 -8.55
CA PHE A 58 7.76 -8.07 -9.18
C PHE A 58 6.76 -7.06 -8.62
N GLY A 59 6.90 -5.79 -9.05
CA GLY A 59 5.98 -4.69 -8.74
C GLY A 59 6.30 -3.85 -7.51
N SER A 60 7.39 -4.16 -6.81
CA SER A 60 7.85 -3.33 -5.69
C SER A 60 8.50 -2.04 -6.20
N GLY A 61 8.59 -1.05 -5.32
CA GLY A 61 9.13 0.26 -5.65
C GLY A 61 10.23 0.72 -4.71
N TYR A 62 11.02 1.69 -5.17
CA TYR A 62 11.98 2.36 -4.33
C TYR A 62 11.28 3.39 -3.43
N GLY A 63 11.55 3.32 -2.13
CA GLY A 63 10.91 4.17 -1.12
C GLY A 63 11.72 5.40 -0.69
N GLY A 64 13.01 5.46 -1.02
CA GLY A 64 13.92 6.47 -0.48
C GLY A 64 14.23 6.29 1.02
N TYR A 65 14.06 5.08 1.55
CA TYR A 65 14.36 4.76 2.96
C TYR A 65 15.84 4.41 3.19
N THR A 66 16.50 3.91 2.14
CA THR A 66 17.95 3.66 2.04
C THR A 66 18.49 4.41 0.82
N ASN A 67 19.77 4.26 0.46
CA ASN A 67 20.20 4.70 -0.87
C ASN A 67 19.58 3.78 -1.94
N PRO A 68 19.60 4.19 -3.22
CA PRO A 68 19.21 3.30 -4.31
C PRO A 68 20.08 2.04 -4.32
N PRO A 69 19.51 0.83 -4.52
CA PRO A 69 20.30 -0.37 -4.65
C PRO A 69 21.20 -0.28 -5.89
N LYS A 70 22.41 -0.82 -5.76
CA LYS A 70 23.29 -1.02 -6.91
C LYS A 70 22.77 -2.24 -7.69
N VAL A 71 22.19 -1.99 -8.86
CA VAL A 71 21.72 -3.05 -9.75
C VAL A 71 22.91 -3.77 -10.38
N ASP A 72 22.93 -5.09 -10.25
CA ASP A 72 23.93 -6.00 -10.80
C ASP A 72 23.28 -7.30 -11.29
N GLY A 73 24.09 -8.30 -11.67
CA GLY A 73 23.61 -9.57 -12.20
C GLY A 73 22.78 -10.43 -11.22
N ASN A 74 22.71 -10.05 -9.94
CA ASN A 74 21.89 -10.75 -8.94
C ASN A 74 20.50 -10.11 -8.80
N TRP A 75 20.16 -9.10 -9.60
CA TRP A 75 18.82 -8.53 -9.68
C TRP A 75 18.11 -8.97 -10.95
N THR A 76 16.96 -9.61 -10.78
CA THR A 76 16.02 -9.92 -11.86
C THR A 76 14.79 -9.05 -11.70
N PHE A 77 14.51 -8.21 -12.69
CA PHE A 77 13.29 -7.40 -12.73
C PHE A 77 12.31 -8.02 -13.71
N TYR A 78 11.08 -8.27 -13.25
CA TYR A 78 9.94 -8.53 -14.12
C TYR A 78 9.20 -7.22 -14.41
N PHE A 79 8.93 -6.45 -13.34
CA PHE A 79 8.51 -5.06 -13.42
C PHE A 79 8.65 -4.37 -12.07
N VAL A 80 8.58 -3.05 -12.07
CA VAL A 80 8.62 -2.18 -10.89
C VAL A 80 7.36 -1.33 -10.78
N ARG A 81 7.15 -0.77 -9.58
CA ARG A 81 5.95 0.01 -9.25
C ARG A 81 5.64 1.17 -10.20
N GLY A 82 6.66 1.81 -10.76
CA GLY A 82 6.46 3.00 -11.57
C GLY A 82 7.72 3.59 -12.19
N LYS A 83 7.51 4.67 -12.96
CA LYS A 83 8.55 5.32 -13.79
C LYS A 83 9.67 5.89 -12.92
N LYS A 84 9.35 6.39 -11.71
CA LYS A 84 10.37 6.96 -10.81
C LYS A 84 11.27 5.87 -10.25
N THR A 85 10.71 4.71 -9.89
CA THR A 85 11.54 3.56 -9.48
C THR A 85 12.44 3.12 -10.62
N ALA A 86 11.94 2.98 -11.86
CA ALA A 86 12.75 2.59 -13.01
C ALA A 86 13.92 3.57 -13.26
N GLU A 87 13.64 4.88 -13.21
CA GLU A 87 14.64 5.95 -13.34
C GLU A 87 15.74 5.84 -12.27
N VAL A 88 15.35 5.69 -11.00
CA VAL A 88 16.29 5.61 -9.87
C VAL A 88 17.20 4.38 -9.95
N LEU A 89 16.67 3.27 -10.45
CA LEU A 89 17.42 2.02 -10.62
C LEU A 89 18.27 1.99 -11.90
N GLY A 90 18.08 2.95 -12.81
CA GLY A 90 18.76 2.95 -14.11
C GLY A 90 18.34 1.81 -15.02
N ILE A 91 17.10 1.30 -14.89
CA ILE A 91 16.55 0.24 -15.75
C ILE A 91 15.62 0.83 -16.82
N ASP A 92 15.31 0.02 -17.85
CA ASP A 92 14.45 0.46 -18.95
C ASP A 92 13.06 0.92 -18.45
N PRO A 93 12.55 2.09 -18.90
CA PRO A 93 11.23 2.57 -18.48
C PRO A 93 10.07 1.62 -18.77
N SER A 94 10.22 0.66 -19.70
CA SER A 94 9.21 -0.37 -20.00
C SER A 94 8.93 -1.31 -18.82
N TYR A 95 9.85 -1.43 -17.86
CA TYR A 95 9.63 -2.16 -16.61
C TYR A 95 8.66 -1.44 -15.65
N ALA A 96 8.31 -0.18 -15.87
CA ALA A 96 7.37 0.55 -15.03
C ALA A 96 5.91 0.15 -15.34
N MET A 97 5.44 -0.95 -14.75
CA MET A 97 4.11 -1.49 -15.04
C MET A 97 3.05 -1.20 -13.97
N GLY A 98 3.45 -0.96 -12.72
CA GLY A 98 2.52 -0.64 -11.63
C GLY A 98 2.81 -1.41 -10.35
N ASP A 99 2.06 -1.08 -9.28
CA ASP A 99 2.12 -1.80 -8.02
C ASP A 99 1.44 -3.18 -8.15
N SER A 100 2.07 -4.23 -7.63
CA SER A 100 1.51 -5.59 -7.68
C SER A 100 0.17 -5.76 -6.97
N GLY A 101 -0.22 -4.82 -6.10
CA GLY A 101 -1.58 -4.77 -5.54
C GLY A 101 -2.67 -4.72 -6.63
N ILE A 102 -2.37 -4.27 -7.85
CA ILE A 102 -3.29 -4.32 -9.00
C ILE A 102 -3.74 -5.74 -9.33
N LEU A 103 -2.87 -6.74 -9.16
CA LEU A 103 -3.18 -8.16 -9.44
C LEU A 103 -4.27 -8.73 -8.52
N THR A 104 -4.63 -8.04 -7.43
CA THR A 104 -5.76 -8.40 -6.55
C THR A 104 -7.05 -8.61 -7.34
N ARG A 105 -7.23 -7.88 -8.46
CA ARG A 105 -8.40 -8.04 -9.35
C ARG A 105 -8.51 -9.43 -10.01
N SER A 106 -7.43 -10.21 -10.04
CA SER A 106 -7.44 -11.61 -10.52
C SER A 106 -7.86 -12.59 -9.43
N CYS A 107 -7.78 -12.18 -8.16
CA CYS A 107 -7.98 -13.03 -6.98
C CYS A 107 -9.24 -12.66 -6.19
N TRP A 108 -9.92 -11.57 -6.55
CA TRP A 108 -11.06 -11.05 -5.80
C TRP A 108 -12.15 -10.53 -6.74
N ASP A 109 -13.35 -11.12 -6.63
CA ASP A 109 -14.53 -10.66 -7.37
C ASP A 109 -15.29 -9.59 -6.58
N ALA A 110 -14.90 -8.33 -6.72
CA ALA A 110 -15.58 -7.21 -6.07
C ALA A 110 -17.04 -7.03 -6.51
N LYS A 111 -17.45 -7.55 -7.69
CA LYS A 111 -18.83 -7.42 -8.19
C LYS A 111 -19.80 -8.33 -7.44
N SER A 112 -19.29 -9.40 -6.84
CA SER A 112 -20.08 -10.31 -6.00
C SER A 112 -20.47 -9.69 -4.64
N ILE A 113 -19.85 -8.57 -4.26
CA ILE A 113 -20.07 -7.93 -2.96
C ILE A 113 -21.12 -6.82 -3.08
N GLU A 114 -22.20 -6.96 -2.30
CA GLU A 114 -23.24 -5.95 -2.21
C GLU A 114 -22.70 -4.63 -1.66
N LYS A 115 -23.07 -3.51 -2.30
CA LYS A 115 -22.73 -2.17 -1.82
C LYS A 115 -23.58 -1.81 -0.60
N ARG A 116 -22.91 -1.46 0.50
CA ARG A 116 -23.51 -1.10 1.79
C ARG A 116 -23.18 0.33 2.23
N TYR A 117 -22.00 0.82 1.86
CA TYR A 117 -21.47 2.07 2.42
C TYR A 117 -21.39 3.15 1.36
N PRO A 118 -22.08 4.30 1.52
CA PRO A 118 -21.95 5.42 0.59
C PRO A 118 -20.51 5.92 0.47
N VAL A 119 -19.82 6.04 1.62
CA VAL A 119 -18.40 6.39 1.68
C VAL A 119 -17.78 5.66 2.85
N SER A 120 -16.55 5.18 2.65
CA SER A 120 -15.71 4.61 3.69
C SER A 120 -14.41 5.38 3.81
N PHE A 121 -13.83 5.39 5.01
CA PHE A 121 -12.52 5.97 5.29
C PHE A 121 -11.54 4.92 5.81
N MET A 122 -10.37 4.85 5.19
CA MET A 122 -9.26 4.01 5.64
C MET A 122 -8.02 4.85 6.01
N PRO A 123 -7.67 4.97 7.31
CA PRO A 123 -6.47 5.68 7.71
C PRO A 123 -5.19 4.90 7.34
N HIS A 124 -4.03 5.51 7.53
CA HIS A 124 -2.77 4.78 7.58
C HIS A 124 -2.72 3.91 8.85
N TYR A 125 -1.96 2.81 8.85
CA TYR A 125 -1.94 1.89 10.00
C TYR A 125 -1.44 2.55 11.30
N GLU A 126 -0.45 3.45 11.22
CA GLU A 126 0.00 4.22 12.39
C GLU A 126 -1.09 5.15 12.91
N SER A 127 -1.83 5.78 12.00
CA SER A 127 -2.99 6.62 12.33
C SER A 127 -4.10 5.77 12.97
N ALA A 128 -4.37 4.56 12.48
CA ALA A 128 -5.29 3.60 13.11
C ALA A 128 -4.84 3.17 14.53
N MET A 129 -3.53 3.09 14.77
CA MET A 129 -2.98 2.73 16.08
C MET A 129 -3.10 3.87 17.11
N TYR A 130 -2.75 5.09 16.72
CA TYR A 130 -2.59 6.21 17.66
C TYR A 130 -3.76 7.19 17.65
N GLY A 131 -4.44 7.31 16.52
CA GLY A 131 -5.59 8.16 16.29
C GLY A 131 -6.88 7.63 16.91
N SER A 132 -7.96 8.34 16.66
CA SER A 132 -9.34 8.00 17.04
C SER A 132 -10.23 8.10 15.81
N TRP A 133 -9.74 7.53 14.71
CA TRP A 133 -10.37 7.59 13.39
C TRP A 133 -11.68 6.82 13.33
N ASP A 134 -11.81 5.75 14.10
CA ASP A 134 -13.09 5.06 14.36
C ASP A 134 -14.18 6.05 14.81
N LYS A 135 -13.87 6.89 15.80
CA LYS A 135 -14.79 7.90 16.34
C LYS A 135 -15.00 9.08 15.41
N VAL A 136 -13.94 9.52 14.71
CA VAL A 136 -14.08 10.56 13.69
C VAL A 136 -15.05 10.10 12.60
N CYS A 137 -14.96 8.85 12.17
CA CYS A 137 -15.83 8.24 11.18
C CYS A 137 -17.28 8.13 11.69
N ASP A 138 -17.47 7.63 12.91
CA ASP A 138 -18.77 7.56 13.57
C ASP A 138 -19.47 8.94 13.63
N LEU A 139 -18.78 9.96 14.11
CA LEU A 139 -19.30 11.34 14.15
C LEU A 139 -19.51 11.95 12.76
N ALA A 140 -18.76 11.52 11.76
CA ALA A 140 -18.89 12.00 10.39
C ALA A 140 -20.02 11.29 9.62
N GLY A 141 -20.55 10.17 10.13
CA GLY A 141 -21.48 9.31 9.39
C GLY A 141 -20.79 8.58 8.23
N ILE A 142 -19.51 8.24 8.38
CA ILE A 142 -18.68 7.59 7.36
C ILE A 142 -18.27 6.22 7.88
N HIS A 143 -18.27 5.21 7.01
CA HIS A 143 -17.88 3.87 7.42
C HIS A 143 -16.36 3.77 7.66
N TYR A 144 -15.96 3.16 8.76
CA TYR A 144 -14.56 3.01 9.13
C TYR A 144 -14.00 1.68 8.62
N ILE A 145 -12.86 1.72 7.94
CA ILE A 145 -12.08 0.53 7.56
C ILE A 145 -10.77 0.54 8.34
N ASP A 146 -10.56 -0.44 9.21
CA ASP A 146 -9.28 -0.59 9.90
C ASP A 146 -8.28 -1.30 8.97
N PRO A 147 -7.16 -0.67 8.60
CA PRO A 147 -6.13 -1.28 7.75
C PRO A 147 -5.37 -2.43 8.44
N ARG A 148 -5.71 -2.77 9.70
CA ARG A 148 -5.11 -3.88 10.46
C ARG A 148 -6.03 -5.09 10.54
N TRP A 149 -7.20 -5.05 9.91
CA TRP A 149 -8.04 -6.24 9.76
C TRP A 149 -7.41 -7.22 8.75
N SER A 150 -7.90 -8.46 8.74
CA SER A 150 -7.49 -9.44 7.73
C SER A 150 -7.70 -8.90 6.32
N VAL A 151 -6.84 -9.34 5.39
CA VAL A 151 -6.88 -8.90 3.99
C VAL A 151 -8.29 -9.05 3.40
N GLU A 152 -8.92 -10.21 3.58
CA GLU A 152 -10.28 -10.48 3.06
C GLU A 152 -11.34 -9.56 3.65
N LYS A 153 -11.23 -9.21 4.94
CA LYS A 153 -12.14 -8.25 5.55
C LYS A 153 -11.96 -6.87 4.93
N VAL A 154 -10.73 -6.38 4.81
CA VAL A 154 -10.48 -5.08 4.16
C VAL A 154 -10.96 -5.07 2.71
N LEU A 155 -10.70 -6.12 1.93
CA LEU A 155 -11.20 -6.26 0.55
C LEU A 155 -12.73 -6.25 0.49
N THR A 156 -13.40 -6.94 1.41
CA THR A 156 -14.86 -6.96 1.51
C THR A 156 -15.41 -5.56 1.81
N GLU A 157 -14.83 -4.85 2.78
CA GLU A 157 -15.30 -3.52 3.17
C GLU A 157 -15.04 -2.47 2.07
N ILE A 158 -13.88 -2.53 1.39
CA ILE A 158 -13.61 -1.71 0.20
C ILE A 158 -14.63 -2.02 -0.89
N SER A 159 -14.85 -3.30 -1.21
CA SER A 159 -15.77 -3.72 -2.27
C SER A 159 -17.22 -3.35 -1.95
N ALA A 160 -17.63 -3.36 -0.68
CA ALA A 160 -18.95 -2.92 -0.23
C ALA A 160 -19.13 -1.40 -0.22
N SER A 161 -18.09 -0.62 -0.53
CA SER A 161 -18.14 0.85 -0.54
C SER A 161 -18.45 1.40 -1.93
N HIS A 162 -19.27 2.44 -2.01
CA HIS A 162 -19.45 3.22 -3.24
C HIS A 162 -18.26 4.16 -3.51
N LYS A 163 -17.54 4.56 -2.46
CA LYS A 163 -16.31 5.36 -2.54
C LYS A 163 -15.43 5.14 -1.32
N VAL A 164 -14.11 5.17 -1.50
CA VAL A 164 -13.12 5.07 -0.41
C VAL A 164 -12.25 6.33 -0.33
N VAL A 165 -12.26 6.99 0.81
CA VAL A 165 -11.28 8.02 1.17
C VAL A 165 -10.15 7.35 1.95
N SER A 166 -8.89 7.53 1.56
CA SER A 166 -7.80 6.79 2.21
C SER A 166 -6.53 7.60 2.42
N GLU A 167 -5.95 7.48 3.61
CA GLU A 167 -4.57 7.93 3.93
C GLU A 167 -3.54 6.83 3.59
N ALA A 168 -3.96 5.57 3.55
CA ALA A 168 -3.12 4.46 3.14
C ALA A 168 -3.08 4.35 1.61
N MET A 169 -1.86 4.32 1.02
CA MET A 169 -1.67 4.19 -0.43
C MET A 169 -2.34 2.94 -1.00
N HIS A 170 -2.18 1.80 -0.31
CA HIS A 170 -2.83 0.56 -0.72
C HIS A 170 -4.36 0.61 -0.65
N GLY A 171 -4.95 1.52 0.15
CA GLY A 171 -6.40 1.77 0.06
C GLY A 171 -6.79 2.31 -1.31
N CYS A 172 -6.02 3.24 -1.87
CA CYS A 172 -6.27 3.79 -3.19
C CYS A 172 -5.89 2.80 -4.30
N ILE A 173 -4.74 2.13 -4.22
CA ILE A 173 -4.33 1.12 -5.21
C ILE A 173 -5.38 0.03 -5.35
N ILE A 174 -5.85 -0.53 -4.23
CA ILE A 174 -6.82 -1.63 -4.24
C ILE A 174 -8.20 -1.14 -4.64
N SER A 175 -8.63 0.05 -4.19
CA SER A 175 -9.88 0.64 -4.66
C SER A 175 -9.86 0.85 -6.18
N ASP A 176 -8.76 1.36 -6.72
CA ASP A 176 -8.57 1.55 -8.16
C ASP A 176 -8.59 0.21 -8.94
N ALA A 177 -7.91 -0.82 -8.41
CA ALA A 177 -7.88 -2.16 -8.99
C ALA A 177 -9.27 -2.82 -8.99
N LEU A 178 -10.05 -2.62 -7.93
CA LEU A 178 -11.42 -3.16 -7.79
C LEU A 178 -12.49 -2.24 -8.38
N ARG A 179 -12.09 -1.13 -9.02
CA ARG A 179 -12.97 -0.11 -9.62
C ARG A 179 -13.95 0.51 -8.62
N VAL A 180 -13.52 0.68 -7.38
CA VAL A 180 -14.20 1.50 -6.36
C VAL A 180 -13.61 2.91 -6.41
N PRO A 181 -14.40 3.96 -6.73
CA PRO A 181 -13.91 5.33 -6.76
C PRO A 181 -13.21 5.71 -5.45
N TRP A 182 -12.11 6.44 -5.54
CA TRP A 182 -11.31 6.75 -4.36
C TRP A 182 -10.88 8.21 -4.28
N ARG A 183 -10.49 8.66 -3.09
CA ARG A 183 -9.88 9.98 -2.82
C ARG A 183 -8.68 9.79 -1.90
N ALA A 184 -7.57 10.43 -2.23
CA ALA A 184 -6.35 10.32 -1.46
C ALA A 184 -6.28 11.41 -0.38
N ILE A 185 -6.07 11.01 0.86
CA ILE A 185 -5.60 11.93 1.90
C ILE A 185 -4.09 12.07 1.76
N ARG A 186 -3.63 13.32 1.78
CA ARG A 186 -2.23 13.67 1.66
C ARG A 186 -1.41 13.05 2.79
N PRO A 187 -0.38 12.23 2.48
CA PRO A 187 0.51 11.70 3.49
C PRO A 187 1.15 12.82 4.31
N ILE A 188 1.07 12.70 5.64
CA ILE A 188 1.65 13.64 6.60
C ILE A 188 3.18 13.68 6.45
N ALA A 189 3.80 12.52 6.21
CA ALA A 189 5.23 12.42 5.91
C ALA A 189 5.50 12.71 4.42
N PRO A 190 6.24 13.80 4.08
CA PRO A 190 6.54 14.14 2.69
C PRO A 190 7.29 13.04 1.93
N GLY A 191 8.18 12.30 2.60
CA GLY A 191 8.90 11.16 2.01
C GLY A 191 7.98 10.04 1.53
N ASN A 192 6.79 9.92 2.11
CA ASN A 192 5.79 8.95 1.67
C ASN A 192 5.02 9.42 0.44
N ARG A 193 5.18 10.65 -0.06
CA ARG A 193 4.46 11.12 -1.26
C ARG A 193 5.09 10.61 -2.55
N ALA A 194 6.41 10.44 -2.58
CA ALA A 194 7.13 9.98 -3.76
C ALA A 194 6.59 8.63 -4.28
N LYS A 195 6.30 7.68 -3.38
CA LYS A 195 5.74 6.38 -3.75
C LYS A 195 4.34 6.44 -4.36
N TRP A 196 3.52 7.45 -4.02
CA TRP A 196 2.20 7.63 -4.62
C TRP A 196 2.31 8.07 -6.07
N TYR A 197 3.14 9.08 -6.33
CA TYR A 197 3.39 9.56 -7.70
C TYR A 197 4.08 8.51 -8.55
N ASP A 198 4.96 7.71 -7.95
CA ASP A 198 5.59 6.57 -8.63
C ASP A 198 4.53 5.57 -9.10
N TRP A 199 3.63 5.09 -8.22
CA TRP A 199 2.50 4.25 -8.63
C TRP A 199 1.62 4.92 -9.70
N ALA A 200 1.21 6.17 -9.48
CA ALA A 200 0.31 6.87 -10.40
C ALA A 200 0.92 7.04 -11.80
N SER A 201 2.24 7.16 -11.89
CA SER A 201 2.95 7.29 -13.17
C SER A 201 2.81 6.08 -14.09
N ALA A 202 2.54 4.89 -13.54
CA ALA A 202 2.33 3.67 -14.32
C ALA A 202 0.93 3.61 -14.97
N LEU A 203 -0.03 4.33 -14.39
CA LEU A 203 -1.43 4.38 -14.83
C LEU A 203 -1.78 5.71 -15.51
N ASP A 204 -0.79 6.56 -15.78
CA ASP A 204 -0.95 7.93 -16.30
C ASP A 204 -2.02 8.72 -15.52
N LEU A 205 -1.97 8.56 -14.20
CA LEU A 205 -2.94 9.08 -13.25
C LEU A 205 -2.40 10.34 -12.55
N GLU A 206 -3.24 11.37 -12.45
CA GLU A 206 -2.99 12.51 -11.56
C GLU A 206 -3.71 12.31 -10.23
N ILE A 207 -3.00 12.45 -9.11
CA ILE A 207 -3.58 12.27 -7.78
C ILE A 207 -4.02 13.61 -7.21
N ASP A 208 -5.32 13.75 -6.94
CA ASP A 208 -5.87 14.85 -6.16
C ASP A 208 -5.81 14.50 -4.67
N PHE A 209 -5.05 15.30 -3.92
CA PHE A 209 -4.79 15.08 -2.51
C PHE A 209 -5.54 16.05 -1.62
N ASP A 210 -6.31 15.51 -0.69
CA ASP A 210 -6.98 16.27 0.35
C ASP A 210 -6.15 16.34 1.65
N PRO A 211 -6.01 17.51 2.30
CA PRO A 211 -5.48 17.56 3.66
C PRO A 211 -6.47 16.98 4.66
N ILE A 212 -5.93 16.35 5.71
CA ILE A 212 -6.70 16.09 6.92
C ILE A 212 -5.88 16.49 8.14
N GLY A 213 -6.56 16.98 9.18
CA GLY A 213 -5.96 17.28 10.47
C GLY A 213 -5.82 16.02 11.34
N PRO A 214 -5.16 16.12 12.50
CA PRO A 214 -5.07 15.02 13.46
C PRO A 214 -6.47 14.67 13.98
N SER A 215 -6.73 13.40 14.26
CA SER A 215 -8.00 12.95 14.86
C SER A 215 -8.07 13.26 16.36
N ASN A 216 -6.93 13.23 17.06
CA ASN A 216 -6.84 13.42 18.51
C ASN A 216 -5.56 14.15 18.96
N LEU A 217 -5.44 14.39 20.26
CA LEU A 217 -4.30 15.12 20.86
C LEU A 217 -2.97 14.38 20.72
N VAL A 218 -2.97 13.05 20.62
CA VAL A 218 -1.74 12.25 20.40
C VAL A 218 -1.18 12.56 19.02
N GLU A 219 -2.02 12.47 17.98
CA GLU A 219 -1.61 12.80 16.61
C GLU A 219 -1.23 14.28 16.47
N ALA A 220 -1.95 15.18 17.14
CA ALA A 220 -1.60 16.60 17.16
C ALA A 220 -0.21 16.82 17.77
N GLY A 221 0.08 16.25 18.94
CA GLY A 221 1.40 16.33 19.56
C GLY A 221 2.50 15.70 18.71
N ALA A 222 2.25 14.50 18.17
CA ALA A 222 3.18 13.80 17.29
C ALA A 222 3.51 14.62 16.03
N SER A 223 2.52 15.31 15.46
CA SER A 223 2.72 16.16 14.29
C SER A 223 3.67 17.34 14.55
N LEU A 224 3.66 17.90 15.77
CA LEU A 224 4.50 19.04 16.17
C LEU A 224 5.96 18.65 16.39
N VAL A 225 6.23 17.42 16.85
CA VAL A 225 7.58 16.94 17.17
C VAL A 225 8.14 15.95 16.15
N ARG A 226 7.55 15.89 14.93
CA ARG A 226 7.89 14.87 13.91
C ARG A 226 9.38 14.82 13.52
N LYS A 227 10.11 15.94 13.64
CA LYS A 227 11.56 16.02 13.37
C LYS A 227 12.42 15.47 14.52
N ASN A 228 11.87 15.30 15.71
CA ASN A 228 12.57 14.78 16.88
C ASN A 228 12.12 13.34 17.14
N THR A 229 12.88 12.39 16.61
CA THR A 229 12.57 10.96 16.67
C THR A 229 12.43 10.42 18.11
N SER A 230 13.18 10.97 19.07
CA SER A 230 13.10 10.57 20.47
C SER A 230 11.79 11.05 21.12
N LEU A 231 11.43 12.33 20.93
CA LEU A 231 10.17 12.87 21.42
C LEU A 231 8.96 12.21 20.77
N LEU A 232 9.02 11.97 19.45
CA LEU A 232 7.98 11.26 18.71
C LEU A 232 7.75 9.87 19.30
N LYS A 233 8.82 9.09 19.51
CA LYS A 233 8.75 7.77 20.16
C LYS A 233 8.17 7.85 21.57
N ASN A 234 8.53 8.86 22.36
CA ASN A 234 8.00 9.02 23.72
C ASN A 234 6.50 9.32 23.73
N ILE A 235 6.02 10.18 22.83
CA ILE A 235 4.59 10.51 22.70
C ILE A 235 3.80 9.28 22.24
N THR A 236 4.26 8.61 21.17
CA THR A 236 3.59 7.42 20.65
C THR A 236 3.69 6.25 21.62
N PHE A 237 4.77 6.10 22.39
CA PHE A 237 4.86 5.09 23.45
C PHE A 237 3.85 5.34 24.58
N ARG A 238 3.64 6.61 24.96
CA ARG A 238 2.70 7.00 26.02
C ARG A 238 1.26 7.19 25.52
N HIS A 239 0.96 6.89 24.26
CA HIS A 239 -0.37 7.13 23.66
C HIS A 239 -1.52 6.56 24.50
N ARG A 240 -1.38 5.36 25.10
CA ARG A 240 -2.42 4.75 25.94
C ARG A 240 -2.75 5.60 27.17
N ARG A 241 -1.72 6.13 27.85
CA ARG A 241 -1.89 7.01 29.01
C ARG A 241 -2.48 8.35 28.60
N ILE A 242 -2.03 8.91 27.48
CA ILE A 242 -2.59 10.15 26.94
C ILE A 242 -4.07 9.94 26.60
N ARG A 243 -4.44 8.85 25.91
CA ARG A 243 -5.84 8.52 25.60
C ARG A 243 -6.69 8.29 26.86
N GLN A 244 -6.15 7.69 27.91
CA GLN A 244 -6.86 7.58 29.20
C GLN A 244 -7.17 8.95 29.81
N LEU A 245 -6.24 9.91 29.68
CA LEU A 245 -6.42 11.27 30.22
C LEU A 245 -7.31 12.16 29.33
N THR A 246 -7.17 12.06 28.01
CA THR A 246 -7.91 12.87 27.05
C THR A 246 -9.27 12.26 26.68
N GLY A 247 -9.55 11.06 27.18
CA GLY A 247 -10.76 10.30 26.88
C GLY A 247 -11.00 10.13 25.38
N ASN A 248 -12.27 10.34 25.00
CA ASN A 248 -12.76 10.19 23.63
C ASN A 248 -12.70 11.50 22.82
N TYR A 249 -11.90 12.48 23.25
CA TYR A 249 -11.82 13.74 22.54
C TYR A 249 -11.32 13.56 21.11
N VAL A 250 -12.08 14.11 20.18
CA VAL A 250 -11.74 14.21 18.76
C VAL A 250 -11.93 15.63 18.27
N PHE A 251 -11.11 16.04 17.31
CA PHE A 251 -11.23 17.38 16.74
C PHE A 251 -12.44 17.49 15.83
N GLY A 252 -13.43 18.30 16.20
CA GLY A 252 -14.59 18.57 15.34
C GLY A 252 -14.22 19.18 13.97
N SER A 253 -13.08 19.87 13.86
CA SER A 253 -12.54 20.33 12.58
C SER A 253 -12.14 19.17 11.66
N THR A 254 -11.61 18.08 12.23
CA THR A 254 -11.25 16.86 11.48
C THR A 254 -12.49 16.13 11.00
N VAL A 255 -13.53 16.02 11.83
CA VAL A 255 -14.86 15.48 11.44
C VAL A 255 -15.43 16.27 10.24
N LYS A 256 -15.53 17.59 10.36
CA LYS A 256 -16.02 18.47 9.28
C LYS A 256 -15.16 18.41 8.02
N THR A 257 -13.85 18.22 8.17
CA THR A 257 -12.95 18.08 7.01
C THR A 257 -13.17 16.74 6.32
N LEU A 258 -13.30 15.64 7.07
CA LEU A 258 -13.58 14.34 6.50
C LEU A 258 -14.93 14.32 5.77
N GLN A 259 -15.97 14.96 6.32
CA GLN A 259 -17.27 15.13 5.65
C GLN A 259 -17.13 15.87 4.30
N ARG A 260 -16.45 17.02 4.28
CA ARG A 260 -16.21 17.78 3.04
C ARG A 260 -15.42 16.98 1.99
N VAL A 261 -14.43 16.19 2.41
CA VAL A 261 -13.68 15.31 1.50
C VAL A 261 -14.58 14.19 0.98
N ALA A 262 -15.42 13.63 1.84
CA ALA A 262 -16.39 12.60 1.47
C ALA A 262 -17.48 13.09 0.50
N GLU A 263 -17.76 14.39 0.43
CA GLU A 263 -18.69 14.97 -0.56
C GLU A 263 -18.06 15.11 -1.95
N LYS A 264 -16.73 15.27 -2.05
CA LYS A 264 -16.04 15.40 -3.33
C LYS A 264 -16.18 14.12 -4.17
N PRO A 265 -16.22 14.20 -5.52
CA PRO A 265 -16.23 13.02 -6.37
C PRO A 265 -15.01 12.14 -6.10
N GLY A 266 -15.16 10.82 -6.28
CA GLY A 266 -14.02 9.92 -6.34
C GLY A 266 -13.29 10.04 -7.68
N GLN A 267 -12.07 9.53 -7.74
CA GLN A 267 -11.32 9.35 -8.97
C GLN A 267 -10.99 7.88 -9.20
N LEU A 268 -10.70 7.55 -10.45
CA LEU A 268 -10.22 6.25 -10.92
C LEU A 268 -9.20 6.51 -12.03
N SER A 269 -8.23 5.62 -12.18
CA SER A 269 -7.50 5.47 -13.46
C SER A 269 -8.48 5.12 -14.59
N SER A 270 -8.11 5.35 -15.86
CA SER A 270 -8.95 4.90 -16.97
C SER A 270 -9.04 3.38 -17.02
N ASP A 271 -10.14 2.85 -17.56
CA ASP A 271 -10.31 1.40 -17.71
C ASP A 271 -9.19 0.81 -18.60
N GLU A 272 -8.79 1.53 -19.65
CA GLU A 272 -7.70 1.11 -20.54
C GLU A 272 -6.36 1.07 -19.81
N ALA A 273 -6.07 2.04 -18.95
CA ALA A 273 -4.81 2.10 -18.22
C ALA A 273 -4.68 0.92 -17.25
N ILE A 274 -5.72 0.67 -16.46
CA ILE A 274 -5.67 -0.40 -15.45
C ILE A 274 -5.73 -1.80 -16.06
N VAL A 275 -6.49 -1.99 -17.16
CA VAL A 275 -6.52 -3.26 -17.91
C VAL A 275 -5.17 -3.52 -18.56
N ARG A 276 -4.59 -2.53 -19.25
CA ARG A 276 -3.26 -2.66 -19.88
C ARG A 276 -2.17 -3.00 -18.85
N ALA A 277 -2.18 -2.33 -17.70
CA ALA A 277 -1.23 -2.64 -16.63
C ALA A 277 -1.41 -4.08 -16.13
N HIS A 278 -2.65 -4.48 -15.87
CA HIS A 278 -2.98 -5.83 -15.39
C HIS A 278 -2.57 -6.92 -16.38
N GLU A 279 -2.91 -6.78 -17.66
CA GLU A 279 -2.55 -7.75 -18.70
C GLU A 279 -1.04 -7.93 -18.83
N LYS A 280 -0.27 -6.83 -18.81
CA LYS A 280 1.20 -6.90 -18.81
C LYS A 280 1.75 -7.63 -17.58
N MET A 281 1.18 -7.36 -16.40
CA MET A 281 1.58 -8.06 -15.18
C MET A 281 1.28 -9.57 -15.24
N LEU A 282 0.17 -9.98 -15.88
CA LEU A 282 -0.15 -11.39 -16.08
C LEU A 282 0.84 -12.08 -17.03
N VAL A 283 1.27 -11.39 -18.10
CA VAL A 283 2.32 -11.90 -19.00
C VAL A 283 3.62 -12.13 -18.24
N GLU A 284 4.05 -11.18 -17.41
CA GLU A 284 5.25 -11.34 -16.59
C GLU A 284 5.08 -12.41 -15.50
N LEU A 285 3.86 -12.62 -14.99
CA LEU A 285 3.56 -13.70 -14.03
C LEU A 285 3.74 -15.08 -14.67
N ASP A 286 3.28 -15.26 -15.90
CA ASP A 286 3.47 -16.50 -16.65
C ASP A 286 4.94 -16.72 -17.00
N ARG A 287 5.66 -15.65 -17.35
CA ARG A 287 7.11 -15.69 -17.56
C ARG A 287 7.85 -16.11 -16.29
N LEU A 288 7.50 -15.55 -15.12
CA LEU A 288 8.07 -15.94 -13.83
C LEU A 288 7.87 -17.44 -13.56
N LYS A 289 6.64 -17.94 -13.75
CA LYS A 289 6.34 -19.38 -13.59
C LYS A 289 7.20 -20.23 -14.51
N HIS A 290 7.35 -19.83 -15.77
CA HIS A 290 8.16 -20.54 -16.76
C HIS A 290 9.65 -20.57 -16.40
N ASP A 291 10.23 -19.42 -16.05
CA ASP A 291 11.65 -19.27 -15.73
C ASP A 291 12.06 -20.15 -14.53
N PHE A 292 11.17 -20.31 -13.56
CA PHE A 292 11.44 -21.11 -12.35
C PHE A 292 11.00 -22.58 -12.45
N SER A 293 10.00 -22.92 -13.27
CA SER A 293 9.67 -24.33 -13.57
C SER A 293 10.82 -25.06 -14.29
N LYS A 294 11.51 -24.37 -15.22
CA LYS A 294 12.66 -24.93 -15.95
C LYS A 294 13.87 -25.17 -15.07
N LYS A 295 14.11 -24.31 -14.08
CA LYS A 295 15.22 -24.47 -13.13
C LYS A 295 15.07 -25.74 -12.30
N THR A 296 13.86 -26.05 -11.85
CA THR A 296 13.57 -27.30 -11.13
C THR A 296 13.81 -28.54 -12.00
N ALA A 297 13.44 -28.48 -13.29
CA ALA A 297 13.67 -29.59 -14.22
C ALA A 297 15.16 -29.78 -14.60
N SER A 298 15.99 -28.74 -14.55
CA SER A 298 17.43 -28.83 -14.82
C SER A 298 18.28 -29.23 -13.61
N ALA A 299 17.69 -29.21 -12.41
CA ALA A 299 18.35 -29.57 -11.14
C ALA A 299 18.06 -31.01 -10.69
N LEU A 300 17.19 -31.73 -11.43
CA LEU A 300 16.88 -33.15 -11.29
C LEU A 300 17.62 -33.96 -12.36
#